data_AF-A0A3S8SC69-F1
#
_entry.id   AF-A0A3S8SC69-F1
#
_cell.length_a   1.000
_cell.length_b   1.000
_cell.length_c   1.000
_cell.angle_alpha   90.00
_cell.angle_beta   90.00
_cell.angle_gamma   90.00
#
_symmetry.space_group_name_H-M   'P 1'
#
loop_
_entity.id
_entity.type
_entity.pdbx_description
1 polymer ?
#
loop_
_entity_poly.entity_id
_entity_poly.type
_entity_poly.pdbx_seq_one_letter_code
_entity_poly.pdbx_strand_id
1 'polypeptide(L)'
;MLRIFLPIQDLYRTYRNVNLQFSLLQDLTAQYDARKIDPNTVFNLTESSITAYILMHRMFVENCKSFQRNHENANISALIIDLQNKDTEKNMKVLRDYAMHTSIPMSGVKMHTDVNDEANLRQRFHSTLHVKIDADEMDTHELSRQNIERINEWGYELDITEEIKTAWNNLKDFAKKVFKNYLDTYVDENLRKVVISDKKLWQERLIPLKTTGVTYQPKNSIPQDTVFMDYDALAYCVNCMLDE
;
A
#
# COMPACT_ATOMS: atom_id res chain seq x y z
N MET A 1 11.52 -21.97 -14.52
CA MET A 1 11.49 -21.79 -13.06
C MET A 1 10.96 -20.41 -12.67
N LEU A 2 11.55 -19.29 -13.11
CA LEU A 2 11.08 -17.93 -12.74
C LEU A 2 9.72 -17.49 -13.34
N ARG A 3 9.21 -18.16 -14.39
CA ARG A 3 7.92 -17.82 -15.01
C ARG A 3 6.74 -17.83 -14.03
N ILE A 4 6.84 -18.63 -12.96
CA ILE A 4 5.81 -18.74 -11.94
C ILE A 4 5.63 -17.47 -11.11
N PHE A 5 6.64 -16.61 -11.09
CA PHE A 5 6.57 -15.34 -10.37
C PHE A 5 6.09 -14.17 -11.23
N LEU A 6 5.94 -14.36 -12.56
CA LEU A 6 5.49 -13.30 -13.45
C LEU A 6 4.07 -12.80 -13.13
N PRO A 7 3.07 -13.69 -12.88
CA PRO A 7 1.72 -13.21 -12.60
C PRO A 7 1.62 -12.41 -11.29
N ILE A 8 2.42 -12.80 -10.28
CA ILE A 8 2.43 -12.13 -8.98
C ILE A 8 3.26 -10.84 -8.98
N GLN A 9 4.16 -10.65 -9.96
CA GLN A 9 4.93 -9.42 -10.12
C GLN A 9 4.06 -8.19 -10.37
N ASP A 10 3.06 -8.31 -11.26
CA ASP A 10 2.17 -7.18 -11.54
C ASP A 10 1.30 -6.84 -10.33
N LEU A 11 0.88 -7.86 -9.57
CA LEU A 11 0.22 -7.68 -8.30
C LEU A 11 1.14 -6.96 -7.29
N TYR A 12 2.42 -7.34 -7.23
CA TYR A 12 3.43 -6.67 -6.39
C TYR A 12 3.63 -5.21 -6.75
N ARG A 13 3.74 -4.89 -8.04
CA ARG A 13 3.89 -3.50 -8.51
C ARG A 13 2.77 -2.62 -7.99
N THR A 14 1.54 -3.13 -8.01
CA THR A 14 0.40 -2.37 -7.50
C THR A 14 0.42 -2.24 -5.98
N TYR A 15 0.79 -3.29 -5.23
CA TYR A 15 1.02 -3.21 -3.78
C TYR A 15 2.13 -2.20 -3.42
N ARG A 16 3.25 -2.22 -4.15
CA ARG A 16 4.39 -1.30 -3.99
C ARG A 16 3.94 0.15 -4.15
N ASN A 17 3.05 0.44 -5.09
CA ASN A 17 2.53 1.79 -5.28
C ASN A 17 1.71 2.25 -4.06
N VAL A 18 0.92 1.37 -3.44
CA VAL A 18 0.21 1.72 -2.18
C VAL A 18 1.20 2.04 -1.07
N ASN A 19 2.21 1.18 -0.88
CA ASN A 19 3.26 1.38 0.12
C ASN A 19 4.00 2.70 -0.10
N LEU A 20 4.29 3.05 -1.36
CA LEU A 20 4.93 4.32 -1.71
C LEU A 20 4.06 5.51 -1.30
N GLN A 21 2.77 5.50 -1.64
CA GLN A 21 1.86 6.59 -1.26
C GLN A 21 1.72 6.73 0.26
N PHE A 22 1.64 5.61 0.98
CA PHE A 22 1.63 5.63 2.44
C PHE A 22 2.93 6.21 3.01
N SER A 23 4.08 5.80 2.46
CA SER A 23 5.39 6.31 2.88
C SER A 23 5.54 7.80 2.60
N LEU A 24 5.02 8.30 1.47
CA LEU A 24 5.03 9.73 1.14
C LEU A 24 4.21 10.54 2.15
N LEU A 25 3.03 10.05 2.57
CA LEU A 25 2.23 10.68 3.62
C LEU A 25 3.00 10.77 4.95
N GLN A 26 3.71 9.70 5.33
CA GLN A 26 4.56 9.71 6.53
C GLN A 26 5.78 10.64 6.38
N ASP A 27 6.33 10.76 5.18
CA ASP A 27 7.50 11.60 4.94
C ASP A 27 7.14 13.10 4.97
N LEU A 28 5.89 13.49 4.67
CA LEU A 28 5.43 14.87 4.82
C LEU A 28 5.61 15.39 6.25
N THR A 29 5.26 14.59 7.26
CA THR A 29 5.45 14.99 8.67
C THR A 29 6.92 15.05 9.05
N ALA A 30 7.73 14.09 8.60
CA ALA A 30 9.16 14.07 8.84
C ALA A 30 9.90 15.24 8.18
N GLN A 31 9.51 15.62 6.96
CA GLN A 31 10.06 16.78 6.26
C GLN A 31 9.68 18.09 6.95
N TYR A 32 8.46 18.19 7.47
CA TYR A 32 8.02 19.33 8.28
C TYR A 32 8.82 19.44 9.58
N ASP A 33 8.97 18.35 10.33
CA ASP A 33 9.77 18.31 11.56
C ASP A 33 11.23 18.72 11.31
N ALA A 34 11.78 18.29 10.18
CA ALA A 34 13.11 18.67 9.72
C ALA A 34 13.19 20.11 9.16
N ARG A 35 12.10 20.87 9.18
CA ARG A 35 11.97 22.23 8.62
C ARG A 35 12.38 22.33 7.14
N LYS A 36 12.20 21.25 6.38
CA LYS A 36 12.49 21.21 4.94
C LYS A 36 11.35 21.78 4.11
N ILE A 37 10.12 21.68 4.62
CA ILE A 37 8.91 22.21 3.99
C ILE A 37 8.14 23.06 5.00
N ASP A 38 7.44 24.08 4.50
CA ASP A 38 6.61 24.97 5.31
C ASP A 38 5.18 24.40 5.49
N PRO A 39 4.40 24.91 6.47
CA PRO A 39 3.03 24.43 6.72
C PRO A 39 2.09 24.50 5.50
N ASN A 40 2.21 25.51 4.64
CA ASN A 40 1.32 25.63 3.48
C ASN A 40 1.65 24.57 2.43
N THR A 41 2.93 24.25 2.25
CA THR A 41 3.35 23.15 1.39
C THR A 41 2.84 21.80 1.92
N VAL A 42 2.89 21.56 3.23
CA VAL A 42 2.29 20.35 3.84
C VAL A 42 0.79 20.28 3.54
N PHE A 43 0.06 21.37 3.78
CA PHE A 43 -1.38 21.45 3.52
C PHE A 43 -1.73 21.13 2.07
N ASN A 44 -1.06 21.78 1.12
CA ASN A 44 -1.31 21.59 -0.32
C ASN A 44 -1.00 20.16 -0.80
N LEU A 45 0.04 19.53 -0.25
CA LEU A 45 0.42 18.16 -0.63
C LEU A 45 -0.43 17.09 0.04
N THR A 46 -1.01 17.39 1.20
CA THR A 46 -1.81 16.44 1.99
C THR A 46 -3.00 15.92 1.21
N GLU A 47 -3.78 16.82 0.60
CA GLU A 47 -5.01 16.43 -0.12
C GLU A 47 -4.72 15.50 -1.30
N SER A 48 -3.77 15.89 -2.15
CA SER A 48 -3.35 15.08 -3.30
C SER A 48 -2.76 13.73 -2.89
N SER A 49 -1.99 13.69 -1.80
CA SER A 49 -1.35 12.47 -1.30
C SER A 49 -2.36 11.50 -0.68
N ILE A 50 -3.33 12.01 0.10
CA ILE A 50 -4.43 11.21 0.67
C ILE A 50 -5.27 10.62 -0.46
N THR A 51 -5.65 11.43 -1.44
CA THR A 51 -6.43 10.99 -2.60
C THR A 51 -5.67 9.91 -3.39
N ALA A 52 -4.38 10.13 -3.65
CA ALA A 52 -3.54 9.15 -4.34
C ALA A 52 -3.43 7.83 -3.56
N TYR A 53 -3.29 7.88 -2.23
CA TYR A 53 -3.30 6.68 -1.39
C TYR A 53 -4.62 5.90 -1.53
N ILE A 54 -5.77 6.57 -1.38
CA ILE A 54 -7.10 5.95 -1.48
C ILE A 54 -7.27 5.25 -2.84
N LEU A 55 -6.90 5.92 -3.93
CA LEU A 55 -6.97 5.37 -5.29
C LEU A 55 -6.08 4.14 -5.46
N MET A 56 -4.82 4.23 -5.05
CA MET A 56 -3.86 3.11 -5.16
C MET A 56 -4.28 1.93 -4.30
N HIS A 57 -4.74 2.18 -3.07
CA HIS A 57 -5.26 1.17 -2.15
C HIS A 57 -6.41 0.38 -2.78
N ARG A 58 -7.41 1.09 -3.31
CA ARG A 58 -8.55 0.44 -3.98
C ARG A 58 -8.14 -0.29 -5.25
N MET A 59 -7.25 0.27 -6.05
CA MET A 59 -6.74 -0.37 -7.26
C MET A 59 -6.05 -1.70 -6.95
N PHE A 60 -5.25 -1.78 -5.88
CA PHE A 60 -4.64 -3.03 -5.46
C PHE A 60 -5.70 -4.08 -5.07
N VAL A 61 -6.73 -3.71 -4.31
CA VAL A 61 -7.83 -4.63 -3.94
C VAL A 61 -8.58 -5.14 -5.18
N GLU A 62 -8.87 -4.29 -6.16
CA GLU A 62 -9.51 -4.72 -7.41
C GLU A 62 -8.58 -5.63 -8.25
N ASN A 63 -7.27 -5.38 -8.25
CA ASN A 63 -6.30 -6.25 -8.90
C ASN A 63 -6.22 -7.63 -8.23
N CYS A 64 -6.33 -7.72 -6.90
CA CYS A 64 -6.45 -9.00 -6.21
C CYS A 64 -7.68 -9.80 -6.67
N LYS A 65 -8.82 -9.15 -6.93
CA LYS A 65 -10.01 -9.82 -7.47
C LYS A 65 -9.79 -10.36 -8.87
N SER A 66 -9.20 -9.54 -9.74
CA SER A 66 -8.84 -9.96 -11.10
C SER A 66 -7.86 -11.13 -11.05
N PHE A 67 -6.86 -11.06 -10.16
CA PHE A 67 -5.88 -12.10 -9.94
C PHE A 67 -6.52 -13.41 -9.47
N GLN A 68 -7.45 -13.38 -8.51
CA GLN A 68 -8.20 -14.54 -8.05
C GLN A 68 -8.96 -15.23 -9.18
N ARG A 69 -9.58 -14.48 -10.10
CA ARG A 69 -10.29 -15.06 -11.25
C ARG A 69 -9.36 -15.82 -12.20
N ASN A 70 -8.11 -15.37 -12.32
CA ASN A 70 -7.11 -15.99 -13.19
C ASN A 70 -6.33 -17.13 -12.50
N HIS A 71 -6.32 -17.16 -11.16
CA HIS A 71 -5.55 -18.10 -10.34
C HIS A 71 -6.41 -18.65 -9.20
N GLU A 72 -7.53 -19.27 -9.55
CA GLU A 72 -8.56 -19.66 -8.58
C GLU A 72 -8.03 -20.58 -7.47
N ASN A 73 -7.06 -21.45 -7.80
CA ASN A 73 -6.46 -22.39 -6.87
C ASN A 73 -5.68 -21.72 -5.73
N ALA A 74 -5.27 -20.45 -5.87
CA ALA A 74 -4.64 -19.70 -4.78
C ALA A 74 -5.61 -19.45 -3.61
N ASN A 75 -6.92 -19.64 -3.79
CA ASN A 75 -7.94 -19.57 -2.75
C ASN A 75 -7.85 -18.29 -1.90
N ILE A 76 -7.71 -17.13 -2.54
CA ILE A 76 -7.64 -15.82 -1.89
C ILE A 76 -9.00 -15.12 -1.81
N SER A 77 -10.08 -15.74 -2.31
CA SER A 77 -11.44 -15.19 -2.32
C SER A 77 -11.95 -14.85 -0.92
N ALA A 78 -11.79 -15.75 0.05
CA ALA A 78 -12.19 -15.54 1.43
C ALA A 78 -11.42 -14.37 2.08
N LEU A 79 -10.13 -14.23 1.76
CA LEU A 79 -9.30 -13.12 2.25
C LEU A 79 -9.78 -11.77 1.71
N ILE A 80 -10.17 -11.73 0.43
CA ILE A 80 -10.71 -10.51 -0.20
C ILE A 80 -12.03 -10.13 0.47
N ILE A 81 -12.92 -11.09 0.69
CA ILE A 81 -14.23 -10.85 1.33
C ILE A 81 -14.04 -10.35 2.77
N ASP A 82 -13.16 -10.99 3.56
CA ASP A 82 -12.84 -10.56 4.92
C ASP A 82 -12.35 -9.12 4.97
N LEU A 83 -11.38 -8.76 4.10
CA LEU A 83 -10.88 -7.40 4.00
C LEU A 83 -12.01 -6.42 3.67
N GLN A 84 -12.79 -6.69 2.61
CA GLN A 84 -13.84 -5.78 2.15
C GLN A 84 -14.98 -5.59 3.15
N ASN A 85 -15.18 -6.53 4.08
CA ASN A 85 -16.19 -6.41 5.13
C ASN A 85 -15.77 -5.48 6.27
N LYS A 86 -14.48 -5.13 6.36
CA LYS A 86 -13.99 -4.17 7.36
C LYS A 86 -14.56 -2.77 7.07
N ASP A 87 -14.96 -2.09 8.13
CA ASP A 87 -15.57 -0.77 8.05
C ASP A 87 -14.65 0.27 7.42
N THR A 88 -13.37 0.23 7.74
CA THR A 88 -12.34 1.06 7.09
C THR A 88 -12.27 0.83 5.58
N GLU A 89 -12.42 -0.42 5.13
CA GLU A 89 -12.36 -0.74 3.69
C GLU A 89 -13.62 -0.29 2.94
N LYS A 90 -14.77 -0.31 3.62
CA LYS A 90 -15.99 0.31 3.11
C LYS A 90 -15.80 1.82 2.98
N ASN A 91 -15.21 2.47 3.98
CA ASN A 91 -14.90 3.90 3.94
C ASN A 91 -13.95 4.24 2.78
N MET A 92 -12.85 3.50 2.63
CA MET A 92 -11.92 3.68 1.49
C MET A 92 -12.62 3.50 0.13
N LYS A 93 -13.60 2.60 0.04
CA LYS A 93 -14.39 2.43 -1.19
C LYS A 93 -15.27 3.65 -1.45
N VAL A 94 -16.02 4.11 -0.45
CA VAL A 94 -16.88 5.30 -0.55
C VAL A 94 -16.07 6.53 -0.96
N LEU A 95 -14.94 6.76 -0.30
CA LEU A 95 -14.05 7.88 -0.59
C LEU A 95 -13.45 7.79 -1.99
N ARG A 96 -13.08 6.59 -2.46
CA ARG A 96 -12.63 6.39 -3.84
C ARG A 96 -13.73 6.71 -4.83
N ASP A 97 -14.93 6.17 -4.61
CA ASP A 97 -16.07 6.41 -5.50
C ASP A 97 -16.35 7.92 -5.57
N TYR A 98 -16.36 8.61 -4.44
CA TYR A 98 -16.50 10.08 -4.38
C TYR A 98 -15.39 10.83 -5.13
N ALA A 99 -14.12 10.46 -4.90
CA ALA A 99 -12.96 11.09 -5.52
C ALA A 99 -12.91 10.96 -7.06
N MET A 100 -13.70 10.05 -7.64
CA MET A 100 -13.84 9.94 -9.10
C MET A 100 -14.70 11.05 -9.71
N HIS A 101 -15.55 11.70 -8.91
CA HIS A 101 -16.51 12.70 -9.36
C HIS A 101 -16.12 14.12 -8.92
N THR A 102 -15.51 14.26 -7.75
CA THR A 102 -15.11 15.57 -7.20
C THR A 102 -13.97 15.44 -6.17
N SER A 103 -13.48 16.56 -5.65
CA SER A 103 -12.43 16.59 -4.62
C SER A 103 -13.02 16.32 -3.24
N ILE A 104 -12.34 15.51 -2.41
CA ILE A 104 -12.79 15.17 -1.06
C ILE A 104 -12.72 16.42 -0.17
N PRO A 105 -13.82 16.85 0.49
CA PRO A 105 -13.82 18.06 1.33
C PRO A 105 -13.05 17.79 2.63
N MET A 106 -11.73 17.94 2.57
CA MET A 106 -10.85 17.77 3.73
C MET A 106 -11.00 18.99 4.65
N SER A 107 -11.51 18.77 5.84
CA SER A 107 -11.68 19.78 6.88
C SER A 107 -10.59 19.67 7.93
N GLY A 108 -10.09 20.83 8.37
CA GLY A 108 -9.25 20.92 9.57
C GLY A 108 -7.95 20.12 9.54
N VAL A 109 -7.09 20.34 8.55
CA VAL A 109 -5.71 19.83 8.56
C VAL A 109 -4.96 20.45 9.75
N LYS A 110 -4.61 19.62 10.73
CA LYS A 110 -3.90 20.00 11.95
C LYS A 110 -2.62 19.20 12.06
N MET A 111 -1.57 19.87 12.53
CA MET A 111 -0.30 19.22 12.84
C MET A 111 -0.13 19.22 14.35
N HIS A 112 -0.13 18.03 14.97
CA HIS A 112 0.14 17.87 16.39
C HIS A 112 1.61 17.55 16.56
N THR A 113 2.37 18.42 17.22
CA THR A 113 3.80 18.21 17.46
C THR A 113 4.05 17.89 18.92
N ASP A 114 4.46 16.65 19.19
CA ASP A 114 4.97 16.25 20.49
C ASP A 114 6.41 16.72 20.65
N VAL A 115 6.73 17.28 21.82
CA VAL A 115 8.08 17.73 22.17
C VAL A 115 8.64 16.81 23.25
N ASN A 116 9.75 16.14 22.95
CA ASN A 116 10.51 15.37 23.92
C ASN A 116 11.85 16.05 24.19
N ASP A 117 11.91 16.83 25.26
CA ASP A 117 13.09 17.63 25.63
C ASP A 117 14.32 16.78 26.04
N GLU A 118 14.13 15.49 26.35
CA GLU A 118 15.22 14.57 26.71
C GLU A 118 15.82 13.84 25.50
N ALA A 119 15.18 13.92 24.32
CA ALA A 119 15.65 13.26 23.11
C ALA A 119 16.75 14.07 22.40
N ASN A 120 17.57 13.38 21.61
CA ASN A 120 18.52 14.04 20.71
C ASN A 120 17.79 15.06 19.81
N LEU A 121 18.45 16.16 19.43
CA LEU A 121 17.87 17.26 18.63
C LEU A 121 17.09 16.80 17.37
N ARG A 122 17.45 15.65 16.77
CA ARG A 122 16.77 15.07 15.60
C ARG A 122 15.49 14.29 15.92
N GLN A 123 15.26 13.94 17.18
CA GLN A 123 14.09 13.20 17.69
C GLN A 123 13.27 14.05 18.69
N ARG A 124 13.68 15.31 18.91
CA ARG A 124 13.08 16.21 19.88
C ARG A 124 11.64 16.61 19.52
N PHE A 125 11.33 16.61 18.22
CA PHE A 125 10.01 16.93 17.70
C PHE A 125 9.49 15.73 16.92
N HIS A 126 8.23 15.38 17.17
CA HIS A 126 7.51 14.41 16.37
C HIS A 126 6.14 14.97 16.03
N SER A 127 5.92 15.26 14.75
CA SER A 127 4.63 15.74 14.25
C SER A 127 3.78 14.62 13.69
N THR A 128 2.51 14.64 14.06
CA THR A 128 1.45 13.81 13.48
C THR A 128 0.48 14.70 12.70
N LEU A 129 0.20 14.30 11.47
CA LEU A 129 -0.76 14.98 10.60
C LEU A 129 -2.17 14.44 10.90
N HIS A 130 -3.07 15.30 11.35
CA HIS A 130 -4.48 14.98 11.55
C HIS A 130 -5.31 15.69 10.49
N VAL A 131 -6.05 14.92 9.70
CA VAL A 131 -6.95 15.43 8.67
C VAL A 131 -8.31 14.83 8.92
N LYS A 132 -9.35 15.66 8.80
CA LYS A 132 -10.72 15.21 8.83
C LYS A 132 -11.37 15.42 7.46
N ILE A 133 -12.46 14.71 7.24
CA ILE A 133 -13.37 14.93 6.12
C ILE A 133 -14.68 15.38 6.72
N ASP A 134 -15.19 16.53 6.27
CA ASP A 134 -16.52 17.02 6.68
C ASP A 134 -17.58 16.29 5.84
N ALA A 135 -18.41 15.50 6.51
CA ALA A 135 -19.45 14.72 5.85
C ALA A 135 -20.59 15.61 5.33
N ASP A 136 -20.86 16.74 5.98
CA ASP A 136 -21.93 17.67 5.61
C ASP A 136 -21.58 18.48 4.36
N GLU A 137 -20.28 18.66 4.07
CA GLU A 137 -19.79 19.32 2.85
C GLU A 137 -19.72 18.38 1.63
N MET A 138 -19.93 17.07 1.81
CA MET A 138 -19.87 16.11 0.71
C MET A 138 -21.10 16.20 -0.20
N ASP A 139 -20.89 16.58 -1.46
CA ASP A 139 -21.93 16.48 -2.50
C ASP A 139 -22.33 15.02 -2.80
N THR A 140 -23.46 14.58 -2.24
CA THR A 140 -23.93 13.19 -2.40
C THR A 140 -24.74 12.91 -3.68
N HIS A 141 -25.02 13.90 -4.53
CA HIS A 141 -26.00 13.73 -5.62
C HIS A 141 -25.61 12.66 -6.65
N GLU A 142 -24.31 12.48 -6.92
CA GLU A 142 -23.79 11.47 -7.86
C GLU A 142 -23.46 10.13 -7.19
N LEU A 143 -23.61 10.02 -5.86
CA LEU A 143 -23.28 8.80 -5.12
C LEU A 143 -24.41 7.78 -5.14
N SER A 144 -24.03 6.50 -5.09
CA SER A 144 -24.99 5.43 -4.87
C SER A 144 -25.62 5.52 -3.47
N ARG A 145 -26.87 5.06 -3.33
CA ARG A 145 -27.58 5.03 -2.04
C ARG A 145 -26.77 4.37 -0.92
N GLN A 146 -26.05 3.28 -1.22
CA GLN A 146 -25.20 2.59 -0.23
C GLN A 146 -24.04 3.47 0.25
N ASN A 147 -23.44 4.26 -0.64
CA ASN A 147 -22.37 5.18 -0.28
C ASN A 147 -22.90 6.33 0.58
N ILE A 148 -24.09 6.84 0.26
CA ILE A 148 -24.77 7.89 1.05
C ILE A 148 -25.10 7.37 2.46
N GLU A 149 -25.71 6.19 2.57
CA GLU A 149 -26.00 5.56 3.86
C GLU A 149 -24.74 5.41 4.71
N ARG A 150 -23.62 5.04 4.09
CA ARG A 150 -22.34 4.92 4.79
C ARG A 150 -21.74 6.26 5.22
N ILE A 151 -21.84 7.32 4.40
CA ILE A 151 -21.40 8.67 4.81
C ILE A 151 -22.19 9.15 6.02
N ASN A 152 -23.51 8.91 6.02
CA ASN A 152 -24.37 9.27 7.16
C ASN A 152 -23.99 8.54 8.45
N GLU A 153 -23.41 7.33 8.37
CA GLU A 153 -22.90 6.60 9.54
C GLU A 153 -21.64 7.22 10.16
N TRP A 154 -20.91 8.07 9.43
CA TRP A 154 -19.74 8.78 9.96
C TRP A 154 -20.13 9.86 10.98
N GLY A 155 -21.39 10.29 10.98
CA GLY A 155 -21.84 11.44 11.75
C GLY A 155 -21.42 12.73 11.05
N TYR A 156 -20.72 13.62 11.75
CA TYR A 156 -20.32 14.94 11.23
C TYR A 156 -18.97 14.92 10.49
N GLU A 157 -18.01 14.15 10.98
CA GLU A 157 -16.64 14.12 10.44
C GLU A 157 -16.05 12.71 10.47
N LEU A 158 -15.20 12.41 9.49
CA LEU A 158 -14.35 11.20 9.46
C LEU A 158 -12.88 11.58 9.65
N ASP A 159 -12.18 10.96 10.61
CA ASP A 159 -10.72 11.11 10.75
C ASP A 159 -10.00 10.27 9.68
N ILE A 160 -9.63 10.90 8.57
CA ILE A 160 -9.05 10.19 7.43
C ILE A 160 -7.61 9.74 7.71
N THR A 161 -6.88 10.40 8.62
CA THR A 161 -5.54 9.94 9.00
C THR A 161 -5.62 8.57 9.68
N GLU A 162 -6.49 8.41 10.68
CA GLU A 162 -6.64 7.14 11.41
C GLU A 162 -7.22 6.04 10.51
N GLU A 163 -8.16 6.39 9.63
CA GLU A 163 -8.70 5.47 8.63
C GLU A 163 -7.60 4.97 7.67
N ILE A 164 -6.73 5.84 7.15
CA ILE A 164 -5.61 5.45 6.27
C ILE A 164 -4.62 4.56 7.00
N LYS A 165 -4.26 4.88 8.24
CA LYS A 165 -3.34 4.08 9.05
C LYS A 165 -3.90 2.68 9.30
N THR A 166 -5.19 2.60 9.64
CA THR A 166 -5.89 1.33 9.85
C THR A 166 -6.02 0.54 8.54
N ALA A 167 -6.36 1.21 7.44
CA ALA A 167 -6.45 0.62 6.11
C ALA A 167 -5.10 0.03 5.68
N TRP A 168 -4.01 0.77 5.88
CA TRP A 168 -2.66 0.33 5.57
C TRP A 168 -2.28 -0.94 6.34
N ASN A 169 -2.52 -0.96 7.65
CA ASN A 169 -2.21 -2.13 8.47
C ASN A 169 -3.00 -3.37 8.00
N ASN A 170 -4.30 -3.21 7.75
CA ASN A 170 -5.15 -4.28 7.22
C ASN A 170 -4.64 -4.76 5.85
N LEU A 171 -4.31 -3.82 4.96
CA LEU A 171 -3.85 -4.12 3.60
C LEU A 171 -2.50 -4.82 3.59
N LYS A 172 -1.57 -4.39 4.44
CA LYS A 172 -0.23 -4.99 4.56
C LYS A 172 -0.33 -6.46 4.96
N ASP A 173 -1.13 -6.77 5.97
CA ASP A 173 -1.34 -8.15 6.42
C ASP A 173 -2.08 -8.98 5.36
N PHE A 174 -3.11 -8.40 4.75
CA PHE A 174 -3.84 -9.01 3.64
C PHE A 174 -2.93 -9.34 2.46
N ALA A 175 -2.11 -8.38 2.02
CA ALA A 175 -1.17 -8.56 0.93
C ALA A 175 -0.19 -9.70 1.24
N LYS A 176 0.40 -9.73 2.44
CA LYS A 176 1.28 -10.84 2.83
C LYS A 176 0.59 -12.21 2.71
N LYS A 177 -0.67 -12.33 3.15
CA LYS A 177 -1.45 -13.57 3.02
C LYS A 177 -1.76 -13.95 1.58
N VAL A 178 -2.17 -12.98 0.74
CA VAL A 178 -2.43 -13.18 -0.69
C VAL A 178 -1.21 -13.76 -1.39
N PHE A 179 -0.03 -13.16 -1.14
CA PHE A 179 1.21 -13.61 -1.74
C PHE A 179 1.62 -14.98 -1.25
N LYS A 180 1.52 -15.22 0.06
CA LYS A 180 1.81 -16.53 0.66
C LYS A 180 0.93 -17.63 0.06
N ASN A 181 -0.37 -17.44 0.00
CA ASN A 181 -1.30 -18.41 -0.58
C ASN A 181 -0.96 -18.77 -2.04
N TYR A 182 -0.62 -17.77 -2.86
CA TYR A 182 -0.19 -18.02 -4.23
C TYR A 182 1.11 -18.84 -4.28
N LEU A 183 2.11 -18.44 -3.50
CA LEU A 183 3.41 -19.11 -3.47
C LEU A 183 3.29 -20.55 -2.94
N ASP A 184 2.50 -20.77 -1.89
CA ASP A 184 2.21 -22.10 -1.35
C ASP A 184 1.50 -23.01 -2.37
N THR A 185 0.68 -22.43 -3.24
CA THR A 185 -0.09 -23.20 -4.25
C THR A 185 0.76 -23.57 -5.47
N TYR A 186 1.58 -22.64 -5.93
CA TYR A 186 2.21 -22.75 -7.26
C TYR A 186 3.70 -23.07 -7.18
N VAL A 187 4.44 -22.58 -6.17
CA VAL A 187 5.88 -22.86 -6.03
C VAL A 187 6.10 -24.30 -5.58
N ASP A 188 6.92 -25.04 -6.32
CA ASP A 188 7.22 -26.43 -5.98
C ASP A 188 8.06 -26.56 -4.69
N GLU A 189 7.86 -27.67 -3.99
CA GLU A 189 8.50 -27.96 -2.69
C GLU A 189 10.04 -27.98 -2.77
N ASN A 190 10.61 -28.38 -3.90
CA ASN A 190 12.07 -28.40 -4.05
C ASN A 190 12.62 -26.97 -4.14
N LEU A 191 11.97 -26.11 -4.91
CA LEU A 191 12.32 -24.69 -4.99
C LEU A 191 12.15 -24.01 -3.62
N ARG A 192 11.08 -24.32 -2.88
CA ARG A 192 10.90 -23.83 -1.50
C ARG A 192 12.05 -24.25 -0.59
N LYS A 193 12.44 -25.53 -0.62
CA LYS A 193 13.58 -26.04 0.17
C LYS A 193 14.88 -25.34 -0.16
N VAL A 194 15.14 -25.04 -1.44
CA VAL A 194 16.34 -24.29 -1.86
C VAL A 194 16.32 -22.87 -1.28
N VAL A 195 15.19 -22.17 -1.37
CA VAL A 195 15.06 -20.82 -0.81
C VAL A 195 15.28 -20.82 0.71
N ILE A 196 14.71 -21.80 1.42
CA ILE A 196 14.85 -21.93 2.87
C ILE A 196 16.28 -22.34 3.27
N SER A 197 16.91 -23.29 2.57
CA SER A 197 18.28 -23.73 2.87
C SER A 197 19.28 -22.59 2.69
N ASP A 198 19.01 -21.71 1.72
CA ASP A 198 19.84 -20.55 1.42
C ASP A 198 19.33 -19.27 2.08
N LYS A 199 18.50 -19.37 3.15
CA LYS A 199 17.88 -18.21 3.84
C LYS A 199 18.87 -17.08 4.14
N LYS A 200 20.08 -17.40 4.63
CA LYS A 200 21.14 -16.40 4.88
C LYS A 200 21.63 -15.74 3.59
N LEU A 201 21.84 -16.50 2.51
CA LEU A 201 22.25 -15.94 1.22
C LEU A 201 21.18 -14.96 0.69
N TRP A 202 19.91 -15.34 0.79
CA TRP A 202 18.80 -14.49 0.37
C TRP A 202 18.69 -13.23 1.25
N GLN A 203 18.67 -13.38 2.57
CA GLN A 203 18.53 -12.26 3.52
C GLN A 203 19.74 -11.33 3.55
N GLU A 204 20.96 -11.84 3.42
CA GLU A 204 22.21 -11.06 3.60
C GLU A 204 22.79 -10.53 2.28
N ARG A 205 22.51 -11.15 1.12
CA ARG A 205 23.10 -10.73 -0.17
C ARG A 205 22.09 -10.32 -1.25
N LEU A 206 20.94 -10.98 -1.35
CA LEU A 206 19.99 -10.82 -2.47
C LEU A 206 18.68 -10.11 -2.12
N ILE A 207 18.46 -9.73 -0.85
CA ILE A 207 17.41 -8.80 -0.43
C ILE A 207 17.99 -7.39 -0.22
N PRO A 208 19.21 -7.20 0.31
CA PRO A 208 19.80 -5.87 0.52
C PRO A 208 20.33 -5.15 -0.72
N LEU A 209 20.44 -5.81 -1.88
CA LEU A 209 20.75 -5.16 -3.17
C LEU A 209 19.54 -4.33 -3.64
N LYS A 210 19.14 -3.31 -2.88
CA LYS A 210 18.47 -2.12 -3.42
C LYS A 210 19.43 -1.50 -4.42
N THR A 211 19.47 -1.99 -5.65
CA THR A 211 20.32 -1.41 -6.69
C THR A 211 19.73 -0.06 -7.08
N THR A 212 20.24 0.99 -6.42
CA THR A 212 20.37 2.31 -7.04
C THR A 212 21.25 2.14 -8.27
N GLY A 213 20.62 2.01 -9.44
CA GLY A 213 21.32 1.95 -10.72
C GLY A 213 20.40 1.44 -11.83
N VAL A 214 20.27 2.23 -12.90
CA VAL A 214 19.74 1.75 -14.18
C VAL A 214 20.69 0.67 -14.67
N THR A 215 20.27 -0.59 -14.65
CA THR A 215 21.03 -1.69 -15.24
C THR A 215 21.02 -1.53 -16.75
N TYR A 216 22.13 -1.05 -17.31
CA TYR A 216 22.31 -1.00 -18.76
C TYR A 216 22.42 -2.43 -19.29
N GLN A 217 21.46 -2.85 -20.12
CA GLN A 217 21.49 -4.15 -20.78
C GLN A 217 22.00 -4.03 -22.23
N PRO A 218 23.00 -4.84 -22.63
CA PRO A 218 23.41 -4.92 -24.03
C PRO A 218 22.27 -5.50 -24.87
N LYS A 219 21.94 -4.83 -25.99
CA LYS A 219 20.76 -5.14 -26.83
C LYS A 219 20.76 -6.53 -27.50
N ASN A 220 21.85 -7.31 -27.47
CA ASN A 220 22.04 -8.41 -28.43
C ASN A 220 22.43 -9.78 -27.83
N SER A 221 22.19 -10.07 -26.55
CA SER A 221 22.63 -11.34 -25.95
C SER A 221 21.63 -12.00 -24.99
N ILE A 222 20.32 -11.88 -25.26
CA ILE A 222 19.29 -12.46 -24.39
C ILE A 222 18.68 -13.67 -25.11
N PRO A 223 18.88 -14.91 -24.60
CA PRO A 223 18.17 -16.10 -25.07
C PRO A 223 16.66 -15.87 -25.05
N GLN A 224 15.93 -16.36 -26.06
CA GLN A 224 14.47 -16.19 -26.20
C GLN A 224 13.66 -16.68 -24.98
N ASP A 225 14.25 -17.54 -24.13
CA ASP A 225 13.61 -18.06 -22.91
C ASP A 225 13.96 -17.29 -21.62
N THR A 226 14.69 -16.18 -21.72
CA THR A 226 15.07 -15.39 -20.54
C THR A 226 13.87 -14.64 -19.99
N VAL A 227 13.58 -14.87 -18.71
CA VAL A 227 12.48 -14.23 -18.00
C VAL A 227 13.06 -13.15 -17.08
N PHE A 228 12.69 -11.90 -17.32
CA PHE A 228 13.06 -10.80 -16.44
C PHE A 228 12.01 -10.65 -15.35
N MET A 229 12.47 -10.73 -14.09
CA MET A 229 11.65 -10.45 -12.93
C MET A 229 12.16 -9.18 -12.22
N ASP A 230 11.22 -8.34 -11.80
CA ASP A 230 11.50 -7.21 -10.93
C ASP A 230 12.13 -7.71 -9.61
N TYR A 231 13.30 -7.17 -9.28
CA TYR A 231 14.06 -7.60 -8.11
C TYR A 231 13.28 -7.36 -6.81
N ASP A 232 12.59 -6.23 -6.68
CA ASP A 232 11.83 -5.91 -5.47
C ASP A 232 10.65 -6.88 -5.30
N ALA A 233 10.02 -7.26 -6.42
CA ALA A 233 8.97 -8.29 -6.42
C ALA A 233 9.51 -9.66 -6.00
N LEU A 234 10.69 -10.04 -6.49
CA LEU A 234 11.32 -11.31 -6.15
C LEU A 234 11.70 -11.33 -4.66
N ALA A 235 12.35 -10.28 -4.18
CA ALA A 235 12.72 -10.12 -2.79
C ALA A 235 11.49 -10.19 -1.87
N TYR A 236 10.38 -9.56 -2.25
CA TYR A 236 9.14 -9.64 -1.49
C TYR A 236 8.55 -11.06 -1.47
N CYS A 237 8.51 -11.75 -2.61
CA CYS A 237 8.06 -13.15 -2.67
C CYS A 237 8.93 -14.06 -1.81
N VAL A 238 10.25 -13.88 -1.86
CA VAL A 238 11.19 -14.61 -1.01
C VAL A 238 10.95 -14.34 0.47
N ASN A 239 10.75 -13.07 0.87
CA ASN A 239 10.38 -12.74 2.25
C ASN A 239 9.07 -13.43 2.67
N CYS A 240 8.04 -13.47 1.80
CA CYS A 240 6.80 -14.18 2.10
C CYS A 240 7.00 -15.69 2.30
N MET A 241 7.95 -16.31 1.60
CA MET A 241 8.31 -17.72 1.79
C MET A 241 9.14 -17.96 3.07
N LEU A 242 9.95 -16.99 3.49
CA LEU A 242 10.85 -17.11 4.64
C LEU A 242 10.21 -16.75 5.99
N ASP A 243 9.07 -16.03 5.96
CA ASP A 243 8.26 -15.61 7.11
C ASP A 243 7.37 -16.75 7.67
N GLU A 244 7.90 -17.98 7.70
CA GLU A 244 7.30 -19.13 8.41
C GLU A 244 7.46 -19.02 9.92
#